data_AF-A0A396BQL7-F1
#
_entry.id   AF-A0A396BQL7-F1
#
_cell.length_a   1.000
_cell.length_b   1.000
_cell.length_c   1.000
_cell.angle_alpha   90.00
_cell.angle_beta   90.00
_cell.angle_gamma   90.00
#
_symmetry.space_group_name_H-M   'P 1'
#
loop_
_entity.id
_entity.type
_entity.pdbx_description
1 polymer ?
#
loop_
_entity_poly.entity_id
_entity_poly.type
_entity_poly.pdbx_seq_one_letter_code
_entity_poly.pdbx_strand_id
1 'polypeptide(L)'
;MKKYIKILGLLLALPLTLSGCIAGIDLPDSNSRGECQVTFQFGLQDGYEDGDTSVRTAAVERKIAAMWYAIADERGNLFNPEFQKMESDFSKLLVEGLQYGEYTVVFLATTDKGISVQQLADLSSAWLRQEDAGMPLGEEFFYRKMPLSIGEEQAPVVVKVDLARCVARVDVEIATVSEYMERFIKEVRVTFDRDDAVYTAFHADGNYSGAGSVKNHDITRTRSFLSLPGRGNNSGYVSVTSVRSDGTDFTRTYHFKDCEVKAGHISRIRIDYRHPEDNYGLMYVRMQDFPVFKADTMFLADEPRSVFYDQKHRSFYVNAPLRVNISDDKKLRIRFFSPATVRDVTILCRFNKYSTEYFELAHFDVVYPFMEINLPMPLLKSAQTFKSASGRHVSIPAQPDLDDADVTFAIRSEDPYMKKIEQINPRWHINFSAYTADKEGTNWAHMDPLLCRHGVALVLNMAFMFSSAEFNEELQKYDGKLYDDSHNTISLDQLRGKIFKHNGLVLGRVTGVGGLGGGTTYGLANYVYELAYFDCETNLGAHTYSRQAMFHEYGHCLGYGHSSNMTYGDAWTVLCANTYVNMGKEGKLPVCSRSEVEDLPM
;
A
#
# COMPACT_ATOMS: atom_id res chain seq x y z
N MET A 1 -1.09 -35.68 -16.98
CA MET A 1 -1.41 -37.00 -17.52
C MET A 1 -2.92 -37.19 -17.43
N LYS A 2 -3.61 -37.25 -18.58
CA LYS A 2 -5.06 -37.53 -18.82
C LYS A 2 -6.08 -36.49 -18.26
N LYS A 3 -6.94 -35.81 -19.02
CA LYS A 3 -7.26 -35.80 -20.46
C LYS A 3 -7.91 -34.44 -20.84
N TYR A 4 -7.41 -33.83 -21.91
CA TYR A 4 -8.06 -32.81 -22.77
C TYR A 4 -8.49 -33.51 -24.09
N ILE A 5 -9.33 -32.86 -24.93
CA ILE A 5 -9.76 -33.17 -26.35
C ILE A 5 -11.07 -34.01 -26.43
N LYS A 6 -12.15 -33.72 -27.19
CA LYS A 6 -12.67 -32.73 -28.18
C LYS A 6 -14.22 -32.98 -28.22
N ILE A 7 -15.16 -32.15 -28.73
CA ILE A 7 -15.45 -31.77 -30.13
C ILE A 7 -16.54 -30.69 -30.14
N LEU A 8 -16.38 -29.78 -31.11
CA LEU A 8 -17.24 -28.70 -31.59
C LEU A 8 -18.53 -29.20 -32.26
N GLY A 9 -19.67 -28.54 -32.00
CA GLY A 9 -20.79 -28.44 -32.95
C GLY A 9 -22.17 -28.86 -32.43
N LEU A 10 -22.96 -27.90 -31.96
CA LEU A 10 -24.31 -27.64 -32.50
C LEU A 10 -24.82 -26.28 -32.01
N LEU A 11 -25.19 -25.44 -32.97
CA LEU A 11 -26.08 -24.30 -32.78
C LEU A 11 -27.46 -24.78 -32.31
N LEU A 12 -28.18 -23.89 -31.62
CA LEU A 12 -29.64 -23.87 -31.41
C LEU A 12 -30.23 -24.93 -30.46
N ALA A 13 -30.27 -24.59 -29.17
CA ALA A 13 -31.48 -24.57 -28.35
C ALA A 13 -31.12 -24.09 -26.92
N LEU A 14 -31.50 -22.84 -26.59
CA LEU A 14 -31.57 -22.39 -25.19
C LEU A 14 -32.62 -23.24 -24.47
N PRO A 15 -32.32 -23.89 -23.33
CA PRO A 15 -33.31 -24.11 -22.30
C PRO A 15 -33.33 -22.85 -21.42
N LEU A 16 -34.35 -22.02 -21.61
CA LEU A 16 -34.78 -21.03 -20.63
C LEU A 16 -35.05 -21.75 -19.30
N THR A 17 -34.12 -21.64 -18.36
CA THR A 17 -34.38 -21.92 -16.95
C THR A 17 -34.95 -20.64 -16.35
N LEU A 18 -36.26 -20.67 -16.09
CA LEU A 18 -37.03 -19.59 -15.48
C LEU A 18 -36.46 -19.25 -14.12
N SER A 19 -35.82 -18.09 -14.05
CA SER A 19 -35.47 -17.39 -12.82
C SER A 19 -36.75 -16.87 -12.17
N GLY A 20 -36.96 -17.19 -10.89
CA GLY A 20 -38.08 -16.68 -10.11
C GLY A 20 -37.85 -15.22 -9.69
N CYS A 21 -38.04 -14.30 -10.63
CA CYS A 21 -38.27 -12.88 -10.40
C CYS A 21 -39.26 -12.40 -11.48
N ILE A 22 -40.50 -12.06 -11.12
CA ILE A 22 -41.35 -11.27 -12.02
C ILE A 22 -41.19 -9.80 -11.61
N ALA A 23 -40.41 -9.07 -12.42
CA ALA A 23 -40.47 -7.62 -12.52
C ALA A 23 -41.68 -7.23 -13.40
N GLY A 24 -42.32 -6.12 -13.03
CA GLY A 24 -43.64 -5.70 -13.49
C GLY A 24 -43.76 -5.36 -14.98
N ILE A 25 -45.01 -5.44 -15.42
CA ILE A 25 -45.54 -4.85 -16.65
C ILE A 25 -45.98 -3.41 -16.30
N ASP A 26 -45.56 -2.44 -17.12
CA ASP A 26 -46.00 -1.03 -17.03
C ASP A 26 -47.36 -0.77 -17.70
N LEU A 27 -48.06 0.26 -17.18
CA LEU A 27 -49.21 1.07 -17.69
C LEU A 27 -50.59 0.82 -17.06
N PRO A 28 -51.49 1.84 -17.02
CA PRO A 28 -51.35 3.25 -16.60
C PRO A 28 -52.42 3.68 -15.54
N ASP A 29 -52.29 4.93 -15.06
CA ASP A 29 -53.11 5.69 -14.10
C ASP A 29 -54.55 5.21 -13.78
N SER A 30 -54.82 5.01 -12.48
CA SER A 30 -56.18 5.16 -11.91
C SER A 30 -56.16 5.90 -10.57
N ASN A 31 -56.92 7.00 -10.54
CA ASN A 31 -57.02 8.00 -9.47
C ASN A 31 -57.78 7.52 -8.20
N SER A 32 -57.35 6.41 -7.58
CA SER A 32 -57.92 5.98 -6.28
C SER A 32 -56.96 5.13 -5.44
N ARG A 33 -55.66 5.41 -5.45
CA ARG A 33 -54.61 4.57 -4.81
C ARG A 33 -54.04 5.11 -3.48
N GLY A 34 -54.77 5.98 -2.79
CA GLY A 34 -54.29 6.64 -1.58
C GLY A 34 -54.52 5.88 -0.26
N GLU A 35 -55.35 4.85 -0.26
CA GLU A 35 -55.76 4.15 0.97
C GLU A 35 -55.04 2.78 1.06
N CYS A 36 -54.43 2.49 2.21
CA CYS A 36 -53.65 1.26 2.52
C CYS A 36 -52.27 1.11 1.83
N GLN A 37 -51.53 2.21 1.67
CA GLN A 37 -50.13 2.20 1.21
C GLN A 37 -49.14 2.10 2.39
N VAL A 38 -48.15 1.21 2.30
CA VAL A 38 -47.06 1.08 3.29
C VAL A 38 -45.70 1.27 2.61
N THR A 39 -44.91 2.22 3.12
CA THR A 39 -43.53 2.45 2.69
C THR A 39 -42.57 2.04 3.79
N PHE A 40 -41.75 1.03 3.54
CA PHE A 40 -40.63 0.68 4.42
C PHE A 40 -39.40 1.49 4.01
N GLN A 41 -38.74 2.10 4.99
CA GLN A 41 -37.46 2.80 4.83
C GLN A 41 -36.39 2.06 5.61
N PHE A 42 -35.35 1.59 4.92
CA PHE A 42 -34.37 0.69 5.50
C PHE A 42 -33.13 1.43 6.00
N GLY A 43 -32.70 1.05 7.20
CA GLY A 43 -31.40 1.38 7.77
C GLY A 43 -30.70 0.10 8.23
N LEU A 44 -29.37 0.14 8.25
CA LEU A 44 -28.56 -0.89 8.90
C LEU A 44 -28.18 -0.40 10.30
N GLN A 45 -28.22 -1.29 11.29
CA GLN A 45 -27.72 -0.96 12.62
C GLN A 45 -26.19 -0.70 12.56
N ASP A 46 -25.78 0.46 13.06
CA ASP A 46 -24.39 0.88 13.07
C ASP A 46 -23.55 0.05 14.06
N GLY A 47 -22.39 -0.41 13.59
CA GLY A 47 -21.42 -1.14 14.41
C GLY A 47 -21.91 -2.48 14.97
N TYR A 48 -21.02 -3.19 15.66
CA TYR A 48 -21.38 -4.33 16.51
C TYR A 48 -21.68 -3.84 17.93
N GLU A 49 -22.49 -4.57 18.70
CA GLU A 49 -22.89 -4.13 20.05
C GLU A 49 -21.69 -3.92 20.99
N ASP A 50 -20.62 -4.70 20.83
CA ASP A 50 -19.39 -4.60 21.64
C ASP A 50 -18.38 -3.54 21.12
N GLY A 51 -18.76 -2.79 20.09
CA GLY A 51 -17.89 -1.84 19.38
C GLY A 51 -16.91 -2.52 18.42
N ASP A 52 -16.74 -1.92 17.24
CA ASP A 52 -15.71 -2.32 16.27
C ASP A 52 -14.40 -1.59 16.62
N THR A 53 -13.52 -2.25 17.38
CA THR A 53 -12.17 -1.73 17.66
C THR A 53 -11.16 -2.11 16.58
N SER A 54 -11.56 -2.92 15.59
CA SER A 54 -10.70 -3.33 14.48
C SER A 54 -10.75 -2.28 13.38
N VAL A 55 -9.71 -1.45 13.33
CA VAL A 55 -9.46 -0.38 12.36
C VAL A 55 -10.30 0.90 12.60
N ARG A 56 -9.60 2.00 12.88
CA ARG A 56 -10.08 3.37 12.62
C ARG A 56 -10.34 3.52 11.11
N THR A 57 -11.47 2.98 10.67
CA THR A 57 -12.01 3.26 9.35
C THR A 57 -12.99 4.39 9.58
N ALA A 58 -12.78 5.54 8.93
CA ALA A 58 -13.83 6.54 8.75
C ALA A 58 -15.12 5.79 8.39
N ALA A 59 -16.24 6.13 9.03
CA ALA A 59 -17.52 5.45 8.85
C ALA A 59 -17.80 5.25 7.34
N VAL A 60 -17.47 4.07 6.82
CA VAL A 60 -17.77 3.72 5.45
C VAL A 60 -19.27 3.51 5.46
N GLU A 61 -19.99 4.37 4.76
CA GLU A 61 -21.43 4.24 4.58
C GLU A 61 -21.70 2.85 3.97
N ARG A 62 -22.12 1.89 4.81
CA ARG A 62 -22.40 0.52 4.38
C ARG A 62 -23.71 0.53 3.60
N LYS A 63 -23.64 0.20 2.31
CA LYS A 63 -24.82 0.15 1.43
C LYS A 63 -25.30 -1.28 1.27
N ILE A 64 -26.62 -1.44 1.31
CA ILE A 64 -27.27 -2.72 1.04
C ILE A 64 -27.02 -3.10 -0.42
N ALA A 65 -26.57 -4.33 -0.65
CA ALA A 65 -26.27 -4.85 -1.97
C ALA A 65 -27.35 -5.81 -2.49
N ALA A 66 -28.07 -6.48 -1.58
CA ALA A 66 -29.22 -7.30 -1.87
C ALA A 66 -30.17 -7.36 -0.67
N MET A 67 -31.47 -7.53 -0.94
CA MET A 67 -32.52 -7.63 0.07
C MET A 67 -33.59 -8.65 -0.34
N TRP A 68 -34.05 -9.40 0.65
CA TRP A 68 -35.17 -10.33 0.57
C TRP A 68 -36.18 -9.99 1.66
N TYR A 69 -37.45 -10.18 1.36
CA TYR A 69 -38.52 -10.00 2.34
C TYR A 69 -39.67 -10.96 2.07
N ALA A 70 -40.47 -11.16 3.10
CA ALA A 70 -41.74 -11.87 3.01
C ALA A 70 -42.76 -11.23 3.94
N ILE A 71 -44.02 -11.27 3.52
CA ILE A 71 -45.17 -10.81 4.29
C ILE A 71 -46.03 -12.05 4.53
N ALA A 72 -46.47 -12.27 5.75
CA ALA A 72 -47.42 -13.33 6.08
C ALA A 72 -48.65 -12.75 6.76
N ASP A 73 -49.82 -13.32 6.49
CA ASP A 73 -51.08 -12.98 7.15
C ASP A 73 -51.12 -13.46 8.62
N GLU A 74 -52.20 -13.15 9.33
CA GLU A 74 -52.45 -13.57 10.72
C GLU A 74 -52.36 -15.09 10.93
N ARG A 75 -52.55 -15.89 9.86
CA ARG A 75 -52.52 -17.36 9.89
C ARG A 75 -51.14 -17.90 9.51
N GLY A 76 -50.19 -17.03 9.18
CA GLY A 76 -48.83 -17.38 8.78
C GLY A 76 -48.69 -17.77 7.31
N ASN A 77 -49.71 -17.59 6.48
CA ASN A 77 -49.61 -17.86 5.04
C ASN A 77 -48.85 -16.73 4.37
N LEU A 78 -47.91 -17.09 3.49
CA LEU A 78 -47.18 -16.09 2.70
C LEU A 78 -48.14 -15.35 1.78
N PHE A 79 -48.10 -14.03 1.89
CA PHE A 79 -48.89 -13.10 1.10
C PHE A 79 -47.97 -12.39 0.10
N ASN A 80 -48.38 -12.36 -1.17
CA ASN A 80 -47.71 -11.60 -2.21
C ASN A 80 -48.60 -10.41 -2.60
N PRO A 81 -48.19 -9.16 -2.28
CA PRO A 81 -48.97 -7.97 -2.60
C PRO A 81 -49.19 -7.79 -4.10
N GLU A 82 -50.33 -7.20 -4.47
CA GLU A 82 -50.66 -6.90 -5.87
C GLU A 82 -49.66 -5.91 -6.49
N PHE A 83 -49.17 -4.96 -5.68
CA PHE A 83 -48.14 -4.02 -6.08
C PHE A 83 -47.05 -3.89 -5.02
N GLN A 84 -45.81 -4.05 -5.49
CA GLN A 84 -44.62 -3.86 -4.67
C GLN A 84 -43.49 -3.29 -5.53
N LYS A 85 -42.76 -2.31 -4.98
CA LYS A 85 -41.62 -1.68 -5.66
C LYS A 85 -40.47 -1.47 -4.68
N MET A 86 -39.36 -2.18 -4.91
CA MET A 86 -38.08 -1.93 -4.25
C MET A 86 -37.30 -0.89 -5.06
N GLU A 87 -36.81 0.15 -4.41
CA GLU A 87 -35.90 1.12 -5.03
C GLU A 87 -34.55 0.46 -5.37
N SER A 88 -33.87 0.94 -6.41
CA SER A 88 -32.66 0.30 -6.94
C SER A 88 -31.46 0.34 -5.99
N ASP A 89 -31.49 1.22 -5.00
CA ASP A 89 -30.51 1.33 -3.93
C ASP A 89 -30.91 0.59 -2.65
N PHE A 90 -32.03 -0.15 -2.67
CA PHE A 90 -32.61 -0.87 -1.54
C PHE A 90 -32.93 0.01 -0.33
N SER A 91 -33.02 1.33 -0.50
CA SER A 91 -33.32 2.25 0.60
C SER A 91 -34.80 2.20 1.02
N LYS A 92 -35.69 1.81 0.09
CA LYS A 92 -37.14 1.83 0.29
C LYS A 92 -37.85 0.71 -0.43
N LEU A 93 -38.87 0.17 0.22
CA LEU A 93 -39.86 -0.74 -0.37
C LEU A 93 -41.24 -0.13 -0.21
N LEU A 94 -41.93 0.05 -1.33
CA LEU A 94 -43.33 0.43 -1.38
C LEU A 94 -44.21 -0.82 -1.57
N VAL A 95 -45.23 -0.97 -0.74
CA VAL A 95 -46.22 -2.05 -0.81
C VAL A 95 -47.63 -1.45 -0.81
N GLU A 96 -48.47 -1.90 -1.74
CA GLU A 96 -49.89 -1.54 -1.84
C GLU A 96 -50.76 -2.81 -1.94
N GLY A 97 -52.04 -2.69 -1.60
CA GLY A 97 -53.01 -3.78 -1.70
C GLY A 97 -53.01 -4.76 -0.53
N LEU A 98 -52.49 -4.35 0.63
CA LEU A 98 -52.72 -5.07 1.89
C LEU A 98 -54.14 -4.77 2.38
N GLN A 99 -54.91 -5.83 2.66
CA GLN A 99 -56.24 -5.69 3.26
C GLN A 99 -56.12 -5.35 4.74
N TYR A 100 -57.22 -4.90 5.36
CA TYR A 100 -57.24 -4.70 6.81
C TYR A 100 -56.93 -6.02 7.52
N GLY A 101 -56.08 -5.96 8.55
CA GLY A 101 -55.65 -7.16 9.27
C GLY A 101 -54.24 -7.07 9.82
N GLU A 102 -53.84 -8.13 10.50
CA GLU A 102 -52.52 -8.28 11.10
C GLU A 102 -51.59 -9.09 10.20
N TYR A 103 -50.37 -8.58 10.03
CA TYR A 103 -49.33 -9.19 9.22
C TYR A 103 -48.03 -9.33 10.00
N THR A 104 -47.23 -10.30 9.61
CA THR A 104 -45.81 -10.37 10.00
C THR A 104 -44.97 -10.10 8.77
N VAL A 105 -44.06 -9.12 8.89
CA VAL A 105 -43.10 -8.80 7.83
C VAL A 105 -41.70 -9.15 8.30
N VAL A 106 -40.97 -9.83 7.43
CA VAL A 106 -39.59 -10.24 7.68
C VAL A 106 -38.70 -9.71 6.55
N PHE A 107 -37.53 -9.22 6.93
CA PHE A 107 -36.52 -8.68 6.02
C PHE A 107 -35.18 -9.34 6.29
N LEU A 108 -34.44 -9.62 5.22
CA LEU A 108 -33.06 -10.05 5.25
C LEU A 108 -32.28 -9.23 4.22
N ALA A 109 -31.11 -8.74 4.60
CA ALA A 109 -30.25 -7.96 3.73
C ALA A 109 -28.79 -8.36 3.89
N THR A 110 -27.98 -8.03 2.89
CA THR A 110 -26.53 -8.19 2.92
C THR A 110 -25.86 -7.00 2.24
N THR A 111 -24.61 -6.74 2.60
CA THR A 111 -23.73 -5.78 1.94
C THR A 111 -22.91 -6.41 0.80
N ASP A 112 -23.00 -7.72 0.64
CA ASP A 112 -22.26 -8.49 -0.35
C ASP A 112 -23.09 -8.71 -1.64
N LYS A 113 -22.42 -8.66 -2.80
CA LYS A 113 -23.07 -8.79 -4.11
C LYS A 113 -23.12 -10.24 -4.57
N GLY A 114 -24.15 -10.58 -5.34
CA GLY A 114 -24.25 -11.88 -6.03
C GLY A 114 -24.67 -13.05 -5.13
N ILE A 115 -25.10 -12.77 -3.91
CA ILE A 115 -25.66 -13.75 -2.98
C ILE A 115 -27.10 -14.08 -3.38
N SER A 116 -27.48 -15.34 -3.23
CA SER A 116 -28.87 -15.80 -3.28
C SER A 116 -29.23 -16.53 -2.00
N VAL A 117 -30.50 -16.49 -1.62
CA VAL A 117 -31.04 -17.21 -0.45
C VAL A 117 -32.09 -18.21 -0.90
N GLN A 118 -32.42 -19.17 -0.03
CA GLN A 118 -33.43 -20.18 -0.36
C GLN A 118 -34.82 -19.56 -0.49
N GLN A 119 -35.62 -20.09 -1.43
CA GLN A 119 -37.01 -19.71 -1.58
C GLN A 119 -37.82 -20.21 -0.38
N LEU A 120 -38.70 -19.35 0.15
CA LEU A 120 -39.56 -19.69 1.27
C LEU A 120 -40.81 -20.44 0.80
N ALA A 121 -41.15 -21.52 1.51
CA ALA A 121 -42.48 -22.11 1.44
C ALA A 121 -43.42 -21.47 2.48
N ASP A 122 -42.87 -21.15 3.66
CA ASP A 122 -43.51 -20.50 4.78
C ASP A 122 -42.47 -19.73 5.62
N LEU A 123 -42.89 -19.03 6.68
CA LEU A 123 -41.97 -18.30 7.55
C LEU A 123 -41.04 -19.23 8.37
N SER A 124 -41.35 -20.52 8.52
CA SER A 124 -40.44 -21.48 9.18
C SER A 124 -39.34 -21.98 8.25
N SER A 125 -39.37 -21.61 6.97
CA SER A 125 -38.35 -22.00 6.00
C SER A 125 -37.02 -21.29 6.29
N ALA A 126 -35.91 -22.01 6.04
CA ALA A 126 -34.56 -21.47 6.20
C ALA A 126 -34.25 -20.49 5.06
N TRP A 127 -33.78 -19.29 5.37
CA TRP A 127 -33.21 -18.39 4.37
C TRP A 127 -31.75 -18.71 4.10
N LEU A 128 -30.98 -18.85 5.18
CA LEU A 128 -29.55 -19.14 5.12
C LEU A 128 -29.34 -20.59 5.53
N ARG A 129 -28.52 -21.31 4.76
CA ARG A 129 -28.01 -22.62 5.13
C ARG A 129 -26.54 -22.70 4.77
N GLN A 130 -25.74 -23.21 5.70
CA GLN A 130 -24.37 -23.63 5.41
C GLN A 130 -24.42 -24.93 4.61
N GLU A 131 -23.75 -24.96 3.46
CA GLU A 131 -23.65 -26.17 2.63
C GLU A 131 -22.70 -27.20 3.24
N ASP A 132 -21.61 -26.74 3.85
CA ASP A 132 -20.63 -27.55 4.58
C ASP A 132 -20.73 -27.28 6.08
N ALA A 133 -21.12 -28.31 6.84
CA ALA A 133 -21.27 -28.23 8.29
C ALA A 133 -19.93 -28.01 9.04
N GLY A 134 -18.79 -28.09 8.36
CA GLY A 134 -17.47 -27.76 8.92
C GLY A 134 -16.98 -26.35 8.59
N MET A 135 -17.71 -25.57 7.78
CA MET A 135 -17.30 -24.24 7.36
C MET A 135 -18.22 -23.16 7.95
N PRO A 136 -17.65 -22.01 8.37
CA PRO A 136 -18.46 -20.87 8.77
C PRO A 136 -19.23 -20.30 7.56
N LEU A 137 -20.22 -19.44 7.83
CA LEU A 137 -21.11 -18.89 6.80
C LEU A 137 -20.31 -18.07 5.77
N GLY A 138 -19.49 -17.14 6.24
CA GLY A 138 -18.58 -16.36 5.40
C GLY A 138 -19.07 -14.94 5.11
N GLU A 139 -20.38 -14.71 4.98
CA GLU A 139 -20.94 -13.41 4.58
C GLU A 139 -21.71 -12.68 5.70
N GLU A 140 -21.86 -11.36 5.54
CA GLU A 140 -22.56 -10.51 6.51
C GLU A 140 -24.05 -10.42 6.16
N PHE A 141 -24.91 -10.72 7.14
CA PHE A 141 -26.36 -10.64 6.99
C PHE A 141 -27.02 -9.86 8.12
N PHE A 142 -28.06 -9.11 7.74
CA PHE A 142 -28.89 -8.29 8.60
C PHE A 142 -30.35 -8.70 8.48
N TYR A 143 -31.08 -8.68 9.58
CA TYR A 143 -32.42 -9.22 9.70
C TYR A 143 -33.33 -8.31 10.52
N ARG A 144 -34.61 -8.30 10.17
CA ARG A 144 -35.67 -7.75 11.01
C ARG A 144 -36.98 -8.52 10.82
N LYS A 145 -37.61 -8.87 11.94
CA LYS A 145 -39.01 -9.29 12.02
C LYS A 145 -39.82 -8.21 12.69
N MET A 146 -41.00 -7.91 12.17
CA MET A 146 -41.92 -6.98 12.81
C MET A 146 -43.38 -7.32 12.52
N PRO A 147 -44.28 -7.07 13.48
CA PRO A 147 -45.71 -7.03 13.21
C PRO A 147 -46.04 -5.78 12.39
N LEU A 148 -47.08 -5.89 11.56
CA LEU A 148 -47.66 -4.81 10.77
C LEU A 148 -49.18 -4.92 10.84
N SER A 149 -49.84 -3.89 11.36
CA SER A 149 -51.30 -3.83 11.44
C SER A 149 -51.84 -2.87 10.40
N ILE A 150 -52.80 -3.31 9.60
CA ILE A 150 -53.48 -2.50 8.57
C ILE A 150 -54.92 -2.23 9.01
N GLY A 151 -55.30 -0.95 9.11
CA GLY A 151 -56.66 -0.53 9.51
C GLY A 151 -57.65 -0.51 8.35
N GLU A 152 -58.96 -0.45 8.65
CA GLU A 152 -60.05 -0.40 7.65
C GLU A 152 -60.02 0.86 6.76
N GLU A 153 -59.64 2.02 7.33
CA GLU A 153 -59.45 3.29 6.60
C GLU A 153 -58.10 3.90 7.04
N GLN A 154 -57.01 3.45 6.42
CA GLN A 154 -55.65 3.86 6.80
C GLN A 154 -54.99 4.74 5.73
N ALA A 155 -54.58 5.94 6.14
CA ALA A 155 -53.72 6.82 5.35
C ALA A 155 -52.33 6.18 5.13
N PRO A 156 -51.58 6.56 4.08
CA PRO A 156 -50.27 5.99 3.80
C PRO A 156 -49.33 6.05 5.01
N VAL A 157 -48.69 4.92 5.34
CA VAL A 157 -47.76 4.82 6.47
C VAL A 157 -46.34 4.62 5.99
N VAL A 158 -45.42 5.34 6.64
CA VAL A 158 -43.98 5.14 6.48
C VAL A 158 -43.45 4.43 7.73
N VAL A 159 -42.90 3.24 7.54
CA VAL A 159 -42.30 2.41 8.59
C VAL A 159 -40.78 2.45 8.43
N LYS A 160 -40.08 2.88 9.47
CA LYS A 160 -38.62 2.77 9.53
C LYS A 160 -38.24 1.36 9.97
N VAL A 161 -37.32 0.74 9.24
CA VAL A 161 -36.88 -0.64 9.46
C VAL A 161 -35.37 -0.63 9.68
N ASP A 162 -34.98 -0.75 10.94
CA ASP A 162 -33.57 -0.93 11.32
C ASP A 162 -33.22 -2.42 11.35
N LEU A 163 -32.32 -2.83 10.46
CA LEU A 163 -31.88 -4.21 10.30
C LEU A 163 -30.67 -4.48 11.19
N ALA A 164 -30.79 -5.49 12.08
CA ALA A 164 -29.74 -5.91 12.99
C ALA A 164 -29.01 -7.13 12.46
N ARG A 165 -27.72 -7.31 12.78
CA ARG A 165 -26.97 -8.49 12.33
C ARG A 165 -27.56 -9.78 12.88
N CYS A 166 -27.82 -10.75 12.01
CA CYS A 166 -28.20 -12.11 12.42
C CYS A 166 -27.00 -13.08 12.45
N VAL A 167 -25.81 -12.60 12.13
CA VAL A 167 -24.55 -13.35 12.17
C VAL A 167 -23.62 -12.83 13.26
N ALA A 168 -22.68 -13.66 13.67
CA ALA A 168 -21.61 -13.34 14.61
C ALA A 168 -20.27 -13.17 13.87
N ARG A 169 -19.40 -12.30 14.38
CA ARG A 169 -18.02 -12.18 13.91
C ARG A 169 -17.07 -12.71 14.97
N VAL A 170 -16.07 -13.49 14.55
CA VAL A 170 -14.99 -13.96 15.44
C VAL A 170 -13.67 -13.43 14.90
N ASP A 171 -12.98 -12.63 15.70
CA ASP A 171 -11.65 -12.10 15.43
C ASP A 171 -10.59 -12.94 16.16
N VAL A 172 -9.46 -13.19 15.48
CA VAL A 172 -8.29 -13.87 16.04
C VAL A 172 -7.11 -12.89 16.09
N GLU A 173 -6.83 -12.41 17.29
CA GLU A 173 -5.73 -11.49 17.56
C GLU A 173 -4.44 -12.26 17.83
N ILE A 174 -3.47 -12.11 16.93
CA ILE A 174 -2.14 -12.70 17.06
C ILE A 174 -1.22 -11.69 17.75
N ALA A 175 -1.01 -11.86 19.06
CA ALA A 175 -0.11 -11.02 19.82
C ALA A 175 1.34 -11.44 19.55
N THR A 176 2.07 -10.62 18.81
CA THR A 176 3.50 -10.80 18.51
C THR A 176 4.38 -9.91 19.39
N VAL A 177 5.63 -10.32 19.64
CA VAL A 177 6.60 -9.49 20.39
C VAL A 177 7.02 -8.23 19.63
N SER A 178 6.89 -8.23 18.29
CA SER A 178 7.15 -7.11 17.38
C SER A 178 6.34 -7.32 16.11
N GLU A 179 5.87 -6.24 15.48
CA GLU A 179 5.23 -6.27 14.16
C GLU A 179 6.13 -6.94 13.10
N TYR A 180 7.46 -6.94 13.30
CA TYR A 180 8.40 -7.65 12.44
C TYR A 180 8.09 -9.15 12.35
N MET A 181 7.54 -9.77 13.40
CA MET A 181 7.26 -11.21 13.44
C MET A 181 6.14 -11.65 12.48
N GLU A 182 5.28 -10.73 12.03
CA GLU A 182 4.18 -11.06 11.10
C GLU A 182 4.69 -11.69 9.81
N ARG A 183 5.89 -11.31 9.35
CA ARG A 183 6.53 -11.87 8.15
C ARG A 183 6.64 -13.39 8.16
N PHE A 184 6.73 -13.99 9.35
CA PHE A 184 7.01 -15.41 9.51
C PHE A 184 5.74 -16.23 9.39
N ILE A 185 4.56 -15.62 9.57
CA ILE A 185 3.28 -16.31 9.58
C ILE A 185 2.84 -16.57 8.13
N LYS A 186 2.82 -17.84 7.73
CA LYS A 186 2.37 -18.29 6.42
C LYS A 186 0.89 -18.60 6.38
N GLU A 187 0.39 -19.21 7.45
CA GLU A 187 -0.97 -19.74 7.50
C GLU A 187 -1.52 -19.69 8.93
N VAL A 188 -2.80 -19.35 9.07
CA VAL A 188 -3.52 -19.41 10.33
C VAL A 188 -4.87 -20.07 10.11
N ARG A 189 -5.10 -21.16 10.84
CA ARG A 189 -6.32 -21.94 10.77
C ARG A 189 -7.00 -22.06 12.12
N VAL A 190 -8.33 -22.00 12.13
CA VAL A 190 -9.15 -22.16 13.34
C VAL A 190 -9.93 -23.47 13.28
N THR A 191 -9.99 -24.16 14.42
CA THR A 191 -10.84 -25.33 14.61
C THR A 191 -11.56 -25.22 15.95
N PHE A 192 -12.87 -25.43 15.95
CA PHE A 192 -13.69 -25.62 17.15
C PHE A 192 -13.68 -27.11 17.53
N ASP A 193 -13.56 -27.40 18.82
CA ASP A 193 -13.45 -28.77 19.33
C ASP A 193 -14.71 -29.60 19.03
N ARG A 194 -15.87 -28.98 19.24
CA ARG A 194 -17.19 -29.60 19.06
C ARG A 194 -17.60 -29.64 17.59
N ASP A 195 -18.24 -30.71 17.16
CA ASP A 195 -18.83 -30.85 15.81
C ASP A 195 -20.21 -30.18 15.70
N ASP A 196 -20.80 -29.79 16.83
CA ASP A 196 -22.10 -29.11 16.97
C ASP A 196 -21.96 -27.71 17.59
N ALA A 197 -20.79 -27.07 17.40
CA ALA A 197 -20.42 -25.80 17.98
C ALA A 197 -21.28 -24.60 17.52
N VAL A 198 -21.79 -24.62 16.29
CA VAL A 198 -22.58 -23.51 15.69
C VAL A 198 -23.85 -24.02 15.04
N TYR A 199 -24.83 -23.12 14.89
CA TYR A 199 -25.99 -23.37 14.04
C TYR A 199 -25.60 -23.35 12.56
N THR A 200 -26.34 -24.06 11.72
CA THR A 200 -26.06 -24.15 10.27
C THR A 200 -27.20 -23.59 9.42
N ALA A 201 -28.30 -23.17 10.03
CA ALA A 201 -29.43 -22.54 9.33
C ALA A 201 -30.03 -21.36 10.11
N PHE A 202 -30.47 -20.35 9.37
CA PHE A 202 -31.23 -19.21 9.88
C PHE A 202 -32.56 -19.11 9.13
N HIS A 203 -33.66 -19.00 9.87
CA HIS A 203 -35.03 -19.10 9.37
C HIS A 203 -35.70 -17.74 9.25
N ALA A 204 -36.67 -17.63 8.33
CA ALA A 204 -37.38 -16.38 8.09
C ALA A 204 -38.14 -15.88 9.34
N ASP A 205 -38.57 -16.79 10.21
CA ASP A 205 -39.20 -16.48 11.50
C ASP A 205 -38.24 -15.94 12.57
N GLY A 206 -36.93 -15.93 12.29
CA GLY A 206 -35.86 -15.41 13.14
C GLY A 206 -35.15 -16.48 13.98
N ASN A 207 -35.51 -17.75 13.83
CA ASN A 207 -34.91 -18.84 14.61
C ASN A 207 -33.65 -19.40 13.95
N TYR A 208 -32.78 -19.99 14.76
CA TYR A 208 -31.59 -20.72 14.31
C TYR A 208 -31.78 -22.23 14.49
N SER A 209 -31.29 -23.04 13.55
CA SER A 209 -31.34 -24.49 13.65
C SER A 209 -30.14 -25.17 12.99
N GLY A 210 -30.13 -26.51 13.00
CA GLY A 210 -29.00 -27.31 12.51
C GLY A 210 -27.81 -27.34 13.47
N ALA A 211 -26.84 -28.22 13.20
CA ALA A 211 -25.65 -28.41 14.00
C ALA A 211 -24.43 -28.54 13.07
N GLY A 212 -23.41 -27.75 13.34
CA GLY A 212 -22.15 -27.75 12.61
C GLY A 212 -21.03 -27.13 13.44
N SER A 213 -19.91 -26.85 12.80
CA SER A 213 -18.67 -26.44 13.44
C SER A 213 -17.81 -25.58 12.49
N VAL A 214 -16.68 -25.12 13.02
CA VAL A 214 -15.61 -24.48 12.25
C VAL A 214 -14.42 -25.44 12.29
N LYS A 215 -14.05 -26.03 11.15
CA LYS A 215 -13.00 -27.06 11.06
C LYS A 215 -11.95 -26.63 10.06
N ASN A 216 -10.70 -26.53 10.53
CA ASN A 216 -9.54 -26.24 9.69
C ASN A 216 -9.72 -25.00 8.79
N HIS A 217 -10.49 -24.02 9.27
CA HIS A 217 -10.90 -22.86 8.47
C HIS A 217 -9.74 -21.88 8.37
N ASP A 218 -9.40 -21.49 7.14
CA ASP A 218 -8.28 -20.59 6.86
C ASP A 218 -8.69 -19.12 7.06
N ILE A 219 -8.04 -18.47 8.01
CA ILE A 219 -8.23 -17.06 8.34
C ILE A 219 -6.92 -16.27 8.16
N THR A 220 -6.01 -16.78 7.33
CA THR A 220 -4.66 -16.21 7.17
C THR A 220 -4.71 -14.74 6.78
N ARG A 221 -5.62 -14.38 5.86
CA ARG A 221 -5.73 -13.01 5.35
C ARG A 221 -6.59 -12.11 6.22
N THR A 222 -7.76 -12.60 6.63
CA THR A 222 -8.79 -11.79 7.31
C THR A 222 -8.54 -11.67 8.81
N ARG A 223 -7.85 -12.66 9.40
CA ARG A 223 -7.74 -12.84 10.87
C ARG A 223 -9.11 -12.86 11.55
N SER A 224 -10.17 -13.16 10.81
CA SER A 224 -11.53 -13.20 11.29
C SER A 224 -12.41 -14.07 10.37
N PHE A 225 -13.58 -14.43 10.86
CA PHE A 225 -14.61 -15.10 10.06
C PHE A 225 -16.02 -14.76 10.58
N LEU A 226 -17.01 -14.90 9.70
CA LEU A 226 -18.43 -14.70 10.00
C LEU A 226 -19.14 -16.05 10.11
N SER A 227 -19.85 -16.25 11.20
CA SER A 227 -20.56 -17.50 11.50
C SER A 227 -22.00 -17.21 11.92
N LEU A 228 -22.89 -18.18 11.73
CA LEU A 228 -24.12 -18.21 12.51
C LEU A 228 -23.79 -18.40 14.01
N PRO A 229 -24.69 -18.04 14.94
CA PRO A 229 -24.45 -18.11 16.37
C PRO A 229 -24.03 -19.49 16.86
N GLY A 230 -23.29 -19.50 17.97
CA GLY A 230 -22.84 -20.67 18.68
C GLY A 230 -23.95 -21.37 19.44
N ARG A 231 -23.83 -22.69 19.58
CA ARG A 231 -24.68 -23.54 20.44
C ARG A 231 -24.07 -23.63 21.84
N GLY A 232 -23.94 -22.46 22.47
CA GLY A 232 -23.22 -22.23 23.74
C GLY A 232 -21.79 -21.74 23.52
N ASN A 233 -21.00 -21.76 24.60
CA ASN A 233 -19.60 -21.34 24.56
C ASN A 233 -18.74 -22.37 23.82
N ASN A 234 -17.84 -21.89 22.97
CA ASN A 234 -17.01 -22.70 22.12
C ASN A 234 -15.54 -22.68 22.58
N SER A 235 -14.93 -23.86 22.60
CA SER A 235 -13.49 -24.03 22.78
C SER A 235 -12.89 -24.65 21.53
N GLY A 236 -11.58 -24.49 21.37
CA GLY A 236 -10.90 -24.96 20.19
C GLY A 236 -9.45 -24.56 20.17
N TYR A 237 -8.88 -24.58 18.97
CA TYR A 237 -7.50 -24.19 18.76
C TYR A 237 -7.30 -23.37 17.49
N VAL A 238 -6.27 -22.54 17.54
CA VAL A 238 -5.71 -21.81 16.39
C VAL A 238 -4.36 -22.44 16.07
N SER A 239 -4.21 -22.95 14.85
CA SER A 239 -2.93 -23.44 14.33
C SER A 239 -2.28 -22.35 13.49
N VAL A 240 -1.04 -21.98 13.83
CA VAL A 240 -0.23 -21.00 13.11
C VAL A 240 0.95 -21.72 12.50
N THR A 241 0.99 -21.80 11.18
CA THR A 241 2.15 -22.29 10.42
C THR A 241 3.04 -21.11 10.07
N SER A 242 4.33 -21.25 10.34
CA SER A 242 5.32 -20.20 10.17
C SER A 242 6.60 -20.73 9.54
N VAL A 243 7.38 -19.84 8.94
CA VAL A 243 8.68 -20.15 8.33
C VAL A 243 9.79 -19.49 9.13
N ARG A 244 10.92 -20.18 9.30
CA ARG A 244 12.12 -19.62 9.92
C ARG A 244 12.96 -18.85 8.90
N SER A 245 13.95 -18.10 9.40
CA SER A 245 14.91 -17.41 8.52
C SER A 245 15.67 -18.38 7.60
N ASP A 246 15.91 -19.61 8.02
CA ASP A 246 16.55 -20.67 7.20
C ASP A 246 15.61 -21.33 6.16
N GLY A 247 14.33 -20.92 6.11
CA GLY A 247 13.32 -21.48 5.21
C GLY A 247 12.58 -22.70 5.75
N THR A 248 12.90 -23.19 6.95
CA THR A 248 12.23 -24.34 7.56
C THR A 248 10.86 -23.95 8.12
N ASP A 249 9.84 -24.74 7.80
CA ASP A 249 8.48 -24.52 8.30
C ASP A 249 8.27 -25.19 9.67
N PHE A 250 7.44 -24.57 10.51
CA PHE A 250 6.95 -25.16 11.75
C PHE A 250 5.52 -24.69 12.04
N THR A 251 4.76 -25.50 12.77
CA THR A 251 3.39 -25.16 13.19
C THR A 251 3.30 -25.17 14.71
N ARG A 252 2.61 -24.17 15.27
CA ARG A 252 2.22 -24.14 16.68
C ARG A 252 0.71 -24.06 16.81
N THR A 253 0.17 -24.76 17.79
CA THR A 253 -1.26 -24.79 18.08
C THR A 253 -1.52 -24.12 19.43
N TYR A 254 -2.47 -23.19 19.45
CA TYR A 254 -2.84 -22.38 20.61
C TYR A 254 -4.28 -22.69 20.98
N HIS A 255 -4.51 -23.17 22.20
CA HIS A 255 -5.85 -23.50 22.68
C HIS A 255 -6.54 -22.25 23.20
N PHE A 256 -7.80 -22.04 22.81
CA PHE A 256 -8.67 -21.02 23.38
C PHE A 256 -9.89 -21.67 24.04
N LYS A 257 -10.52 -20.97 24.99
CA LYS A 257 -11.67 -21.48 25.74
C LYS A 257 -12.77 -20.44 25.82
N ASP A 258 -13.98 -20.92 26.01
CA ASP A 258 -15.15 -20.11 26.35
C ASP A 258 -15.44 -18.95 25.39
N CYS A 259 -15.21 -19.14 24.09
CA CYS A 259 -15.53 -18.17 23.04
C CYS A 259 -17.05 -18.15 22.80
N GLU A 260 -17.70 -17.06 23.18
CA GLU A 260 -19.12 -16.84 22.96
C GLU A 260 -19.35 -16.29 21.55
N VAL A 261 -20.00 -17.05 20.67
CA VAL A 261 -20.31 -16.65 19.29
C VAL A 261 -21.77 -16.22 19.21
N LYS A 262 -22.04 -14.92 19.25
CA LYS A 262 -23.42 -14.37 19.35
C LYS A 262 -23.75 -13.43 18.19
N ALA A 263 -24.98 -13.51 17.67
CA ALA A 263 -25.45 -12.64 16.59
C ALA A 263 -25.33 -11.16 16.98
N GLY A 264 -24.75 -10.34 16.11
CA GLY A 264 -24.53 -8.91 16.38
C GLY A 264 -23.33 -8.56 17.26
N HIS A 265 -22.55 -9.56 17.70
CA HIS A 265 -21.37 -9.38 18.54
C HIS A 265 -20.06 -9.74 17.83
N ILE A 266 -18.95 -9.22 18.36
CA ILE A 266 -17.58 -9.60 17.94
C ILE A 266 -16.93 -10.39 19.08
N SER A 267 -16.74 -11.68 18.88
CA SER A 267 -15.93 -12.53 19.76
C SER A 267 -14.45 -12.34 19.44
N ARG A 268 -13.59 -12.28 20.45
CA ARG A 268 -12.14 -12.13 20.26
C ARG A 268 -11.38 -13.31 20.86
N ILE A 269 -10.62 -14.01 20.03
CA ILE A 269 -9.67 -15.04 20.43
C ILE A 269 -8.29 -14.41 20.39
N ARG A 270 -7.59 -14.36 21.54
CA ARG A 270 -6.22 -13.86 21.60
C ARG A 270 -5.21 -15.00 21.70
N ILE A 271 -4.19 -14.97 20.86
CA ILE A 271 -3.07 -15.93 20.89
C ILE A 271 -1.75 -15.21 21.16
N ASP A 272 -0.99 -15.69 22.15
CA ASP A 272 0.36 -15.19 22.43
C ASP A 272 1.36 -15.94 21.55
N TYR A 273 1.62 -15.40 20.36
CA TYR A 273 2.46 -16.04 19.35
C TYR A 273 3.93 -16.12 19.78
N ARG A 274 4.52 -17.31 19.61
CA ARG A 274 5.93 -17.56 19.94
C ARG A 274 6.72 -18.05 18.73
N HIS A 275 7.68 -17.24 18.29
CA HIS A 275 8.63 -17.62 17.25
C HIS A 275 9.95 -18.09 17.88
N PRO A 276 10.60 -19.16 17.40
CA PRO A 276 11.93 -19.57 17.87
C PRO A 276 13.05 -18.53 17.70
N GLU A 277 12.78 -17.47 16.94
CA GLU A 277 13.73 -16.39 16.61
C GLU A 277 13.25 -15.02 17.14
N ASP A 278 12.38 -15.01 18.15
CA ASP A 278 11.80 -13.80 18.75
C ASP A 278 12.81 -12.92 19.50
N ASN A 279 13.99 -13.46 19.78
CA ASN A 279 15.10 -12.82 20.50
C ASN A 279 16.30 -12.47 19.60
N TYR A 280 16.17 -12.56 18.27
CA TYR A 280 17.20 -12.13 17.32
C TYR A 280 16.88 -10.77 16.71
N GLY A 281 17.84 -9.85 16.78
CA GLY A 281 17.67 -8.48 16.33
C GLY A 281 17.89 -8.24 14.83
N LEU A 282 18.48 -9.20 14.11
CA LEU A 282 18.71 -9.08 12.67
C LEU A 282 17.38 -9.25 11.91
N MET A 283 17.01 -8.21 11.17
CA MET A 283 15.82 -8.21 10.32
C MET A 283 16.17 -8.64 8.89
N TYR A 284 15.63 -9.77 8.44
CA TYR A 284 15.66 -10.16 7.05
C TYR A 284 14.46 -9.54 6.32
N VAL A 285 14.71 -8.97 5.15
CA VAL A 285 13.69 -8.37 4.30
C VAL A 285 13.83 -8.92 2.88
N ARG A 286 12.87 -9.73 2.48
CA ARG A 286 12.81 -10.38 1.16
C ARG A 286 11.64 -9.80 0.38
N MET A 287 11.63 -10.06 -0.92
CA MET A 287 10.58 -9.57 -1.82
C MET A 287 9.16 -9.95 -1.35
N GLN A 288 8.99 -11.16 -0.81
CA GLN A 288 7.70 -11.66 -0.32
C GLN A 288 7.16 -10.90 0.92
N ASP A 289 8.01 -10.11 1.58
CA ASP A 289 7.67 -9.41 2.82
C ASP A 289 7.31 -7.94 2.59
N PHE A 290 7.51 -7.43 1.37
CA PHE A 290 7.16 -6.07 1.01
C PHE A 290 5.68 -5.73 1.26
N PRO A 291 4.70 -6.61 0.98
CA PRO A 291 3.31 -6.34 1.36
C PRO A 291 3.10 -6.24 2.87
N VAL A 292 3.82 -7.06 3.66
CA VAL A 292 3.71 -7.07 5.13
C VAL A 292 4.21 -5.75 5.71
N PHE A 293 5.34 -5.25 5.20
CA PHE A 293 5.94 -4.00 5.67
C PHE A 293 5.46 -2.76 4.90
N LYS A 294 4.49 -2.94 4.00
CA LYS A 294 3.92 -1.86 3.17
C LYS A 294 5.02 -1.06 2.47
N ALA A 295 5.97 -1.77 1.86
CA ALA A 295 6.99 -1.13 1.04
C ALA A 295 6.32 -0.36 -0.09
N ASP A 296 6.83 0.82 -0.36
CA ASP A 296 6.26 1.79 -1.29
C ASP A 296 7.33 2.23 -2.31
N THR A 297 6.90 2.92 -3.36
CA THR A 297 7.76 3.48 -4.39
C THR A 297 7.59 4.99 -4.40
N MET A 298 8.67 5.72 -4.16
CA MET A 298 8.70 7.17 -4.28
C MET A 298 8.56 7.59 -5.75
N PHE A 299 8.05 8.80 -5.97
CA PHE A 299 7.86 9.41 -7.27
C PHE A 299 6.94 8.60 -8.21
N LEU A 300 5.86 8.01 -7.68
CA LEU A 300 4.75 7.50 -8.50
C LEU A 300 3.93 8.66 -9.08
N ALA A 301 3.17 8.41 -10.14
CA ALA A 301 2.44 9.42 -10.92
C ALA A 301 1.45 10.24 -10.08
N ASP A 302 0.89 9.62 -9.03
CA ASP A 302 -0.07 10.23 -8.12
C ASP A 302 0.56 10.82 -6.85
N GLU A 303 1.89 10.78 -6.70
CA GLU A 303 2.56 11.34 -5.53
C GLU A 303 2.32 12.86 -5.44
N PRO A 304 1.77 13.38 -4.33
CA PRO A 304 1.48 14.80 -4.20
C PRO A 304 2.75 15.66 -4.20
N ARG A 305 2.67 16.82 -4.87
CA ARG A 305 3.75 17.85 -4.90
C ARG A 305 4.23 18.24 -3.51
N SER A 306 3.32 18.31 -2.54
CA SER A 306 3.66 18.63 -1.15
C SER A 306 4.59 17.60 -0.51
N VAL A 307 4.58 16.35 -0.97
CA VAL A 307 5.48 15.30 -0.49
C VAL A 307 6.86 15.47 -1.11
N PHE A 308 6.95 15.61 -2.44
CA PHE A 308 8.26 15.67 -3.08
C PHE A 308 8.99 17.01 -3.01
N TYR A 309 8.30 18.10 -2.69
CA TYR A 309 8.95 19.36 -2.33
C TYR A 309 9.30 19.46 -0.83
N ASP A 310 8.85 18.52 0.01
CA ASP A 310 9.26 18.49 1.41
C ASP A 310 10.60 17.76 1.56
N GLN A 311 11.61 18.50 2.01
CA GLN A 311 12.97 17.99 2.21
C GLN A 311 13.05 16.91 3.30
N LYS A 312 12.08 16.84 4.22
CA LYS A 312 11.99 15.73 5.19
C LYS A 312 11.61 14.41 4.52
N HIS A 313 10.92 14.48 3.38
CA HIS A 313 10.43 13.32 2.65
C HIS A 313 11.31 12.98 1.45
N ARG A 314 11.65 13.96 0.60
CA ARG A 314 12.46 13.78 -0.61
C ARG A 314 13.70 14.67 -0.59
N SER A 315 14.70 14.22 0.16
CA SER A 315 16.07 14.72 0.05
C SER A 315 17.09 13.62 0.28
N PHE A 316 18.28 13.78 -0.29
CA PHE A 316 19.38 12.84 -0.11
C PHE A 316 20.74 13.48 -0.39
N TYR A 317 21.79 12.79 0.04
CA TYR A 317 23.15 13.11 -0.39
C TYR A 317 23.52 12.22 -1.57
N VAL A 318 24.11 12.79 -2.63
CA VAL A 318 24.48 12.02 -3.84
C VAL A 318 25.42 10.85 -3.57
N ASN A 319 26.24 10.92 -2.51
CA ASN A 319 27.13 9.84 -2.08
C ASN A 319 26.49 8.87 -1.06
N ALA A 320 25.21 9.08 -0.73
CA ALA A 320 24.41 8.21 0.12
C ALA A 320 22.92 8.19 -0.33
N PRO A 321 22.62 7.78 -1.58
CA PRO A 321 21.25 7.70 -2.10
C PRO A 321 20.42 6.64 -1.40
N LEU A 322 21.02 5.59 -0.84
CA LEU A 322 20.35 4.67 0.07
C LEU A 322 20.40 5.26 1.49
N ARG A 323 19.34 5.93 1.90
CA ARG A 323 19.20 6.54 3.21
C ARG A 323 18.64 5.54 4.21
N VAL A 324 19.22 5.56 5.41
CA VAL A 324 18.77 4.80 6.56
C VAL A 324 18.72 5.74 7.76
N ASN A 325 17.60 5.77 8.47
CA ASN A 325 17.44 6.56 9.69
C ASN A 325 16.40 5.92 10.63
N ILE A 326 16.36 6.35 11.88
CA ILE A 326 15.20 6.11 12.75
C ILE A 326 14.17 7.19 12.51
N SER A 327 12.93 6.80 12.22
CA SER A 327 11.81 7.72 12.02
C SER A 327 11.18 8.18 13.33
N ASP A 328 10.39 9.26 13.26
CA ASP A 328 9.65 9.81 14.40
C ASP A 328 8.70 8.79 15.06
N ASP A 329 8.15 7.85 14.27
CA ASP A 329 7.33 6.72 14.74
C ASP A 329 8.15 5.52 15.21
N LYS A 330 9.44 5.72 15.48
CA LYS A 330 10.39 4.71 15.99
C LYS A 330 10.49 3.48 15.09
N LYS A 331 10.58 3.68 13.77
CA LYS A 331 10.86 2.60 12.81
C LYS A 331 12.22 2.81 12.15
N LEU A 332 12.82 1.73 11.68
CA LEU A 332 13.96 1.82 10.78
C LEU A 332 13.43 2.20 9.41
N ARG A 333 13.67 3.44 8.98
CA ARG A 333 13.25 3.95 7.68
C ARG A 333 14.37 3.79 6.68
N ILE A 334 14.04 3.21 5.53
CA ILE A 334 14.92 3.07 4.38
C ILE A 334 14.28 3.81 3.20
N ARG A 335 15.06 4.64 2.52
CA ARG A 335 14.67 5.32 1.27
C ARG A 335 15.78 5.22 0.26
N PHE A 336 15.49 4.75 -0.94
CA PHE A 336 16.50 4.62 -1.98
C PHE A 336 16.26 5.61 -3.12
N PHE A 337 17.08 6.65 -3.22
CA PHE A 337 16.99 7.66 -4.27
C PHE A 337 17.81 7.24 -5.49
N SER A 338 17.30 6.28 -6.26
CA SER A 338 17.94 5.81 -7.48
C SER A 338 16.96 5.03 -8.37
N PRO A 339 17.13 5.07 -9.71
CA PRO A 339 16.42 4.18 -10.63
C PRO A 339 17.01 2.76 -10.69
N ALA A 340 18.17 2.51 -10.08
CA ALA A 340 18.80 1.19 -10.09
C ALA A 340 18.11 0.23 -9.11
N THR A 341 18.21 -1.08 -9.38
CA THR A 341 17.93 -2.12 -8.37
C THR A 341 19.24 -2.53 -7.74
N VAL A 342 19.30 -2.63 -6.41
CA VAL A 342 20.49 -3.15 -5.70
C VAL A 342 20.14 -4.43 -4.96
N ARG A 343 21.11 -5.35 -4.87
CA ARG A 343 20.93 -6.66 -4.24
C ARG A 343 21.91 -6.89 -3.10
N ASP A 344 21.55 -7.78 -2.19
CA ASP A 344 22.42 -8.22 -1.08
C ASP A 344 22.96 -7.03 -0.26
N VAL A 345 22.04 -6.29 0.36
CA VAL A 345 22.36 -5.09 1.13
C VAL A 345 22.22 -5.37 2.61
N THR A 346 23.33 -5.30 3.35
CA THR A 346 23.32 -5.32 4.81
C THR A 346 23.39 -3.91 5.38
N ILE A 347 22.42 -3.57 6.21
CA ILE A 347 22.45 -2.39 7.07
C ILE A 347 23.11 -2.77 8.40
N LEU A 348 24.24 -2.13 8.66
CA LEU A 348 24.95 -2.19 9.92
C LEU A 348 24.53 -1.02 10.80
N CYS A 349 24.38 -1.28 12.10
CA CYS A 349 24.04 -0.26 13.09
C CYS A 349 25.04 -0.32 14.26
N ARG A 350 25.59 0.83 14.63
CA ARG A 350 26.27 1.03 15.89
C ARG A 350 25.31 1.76 16.84
N PHE A 351 25.05 1.15 17.99
CA PHE A 351 24.29 1.76 19.08
C PHE A 351 25.24 2.59 19.95
N ASN A 352 25.33 3.90 19.71
CA ASN A 352 26.42 4.77 20.17
C ASN A 352 26.59 4.77 21.69
N LYS A 353 25.51 4.59 22.45
CA LYS A 353 25.51 4.54 23.92
C LYS A 353 25.99 3.19 24.51
N TYR A 354 25.94 2.11 23.73
CA TYR A 354 26.13 0.74 24.23
C TYR A 354 27.38 0.05 23.70
N SER A 355 27.79 0.37 22.48
CA SER A 355 28.89 -0.33 21.84
C SER A 355 29.58 0.56 20.83
N THR A 356 30.89 0.35 20.72
CA THR A 356 31.70 0.91 19.62
C THR A 356 31.62 0.06 18.36
N GLU A 357 31.07 -1.15 18.44
CA GLU A 357 30.97 -2.10 17.32
C GLU A 357 29.70 -1.88 16.48
N TYR A 358 29.82 -2.19 15.20
CA TYR A 358 28.68 -2.32 14.30
C TYR A 358 28.07 -3.72 14.41
N PHE A 359 26.74 -3.76 14.39
CA PHE A 359 25.93 -4.97 14.38
C PHE A 359 25.11 -5.07 13.11
N GLU A 360 24.87 -6.27 12.61
CA GLU A 360 23.95 -6.49 11.50
C GLU A 360 22.51 -6.26 11.99
N LEU A 361 21.89 -5.16 11.52
CA LEU A 361 20.55 -4.75 11.92
C LEU A 361 19.49 -5.22 10.93
N ALA A 362 19.77 -5.06 9.64
CA ALA A 362 18.88 -5.53 8.59
C ALA A 362 19.65 -6.07 7.39
N HIS A 363 19.04 -7.00 6.66
CA HIS A 363 19.55 -7.54 5.42
C HIS A 363 18.43 -7.61 4.40
N PHE A 364 18.67 -7.01 3.22
CA PHE A 364 17.75 -6.97 2.10
C PHE A 364 18.29 -7.83 0.97
N ASP A 365 17.48 -8.79 0.51
CA ASP A 365 17.80 -9.55 -0.72
C ASP A 365 17.84 -8.61 -1.93
N VAL A 366 16.93 -7.63 -1.95
CA VAL A 366 16.77 -6.63 -3.00
C VAL A 366 16.22 -5.33 -2.43
N VAL A 367 16.71 -4.19 -2.93
CA VAL A 367 16.10 -2.88 -2.75
C VAL A 367 15.76 -2.35 -4.15
N TYR A 368 14.47 -2.12 -4.38
CA TYR A 368 13.97 -1.70 -5.69
C TYR A 368 14.18 -0.19 -5.94
N PRO A 369 14.15 0.23 -7.22
CA PRO A 369 14.23 1.63 -7.60
C PRO A 369 13.24 2.48 -6.81
N PHE A 370 13.69 3.62 -6.31
CA PHE A 370 12.87 4.57 -5.57
C PHE A 370 12.13 3.99 -4.34
N MET A 371 12.56 2.84 -3.80
CA MET A 371 11.87 2.18 -2.68
C MET A 371 11.88 3.04 -1.40
N GLU A 372 10.74 3.09 -0.71
CA GLU A 372 10.60 3.54 0.67
C GLU A 372 9.98 2.42 1.53
N ILE A 373 10.58 2.13 2.68
CA ILE A 373 10.06 1.09 3.59
C ILE A 373 10.37 1.47 5.04
N ASN A 374 9.42 1.23 5.94
CA ASN A 374 9.54 1.49 7.37
C ASN A 374 9.43 0.16 8.13
N LEU A 375 10.54 -0.30 8.72
CA LEU A 375 10.60 -1.57 9.42
C LEU A 375 10.39 -1.39 10.92
N PRO A 376 9.48 -2.15 11.54
CA PRO A 376 9.35 -2.17 12.99
C PRO A 376 10.60 -2.77 13.63
N MET A 377 11.19 -2.09 14.62
CA MET A 377 12.42 -2.54 15.27
C MET A 377 12.12 -3.39 16.53
N PRO A 378 12.44 -4.70 16.54
CA PRO A 378 12.19 -5.56 17.71
C PRO A 378 12.88 -5.07 18.99
N LEU A 379 14.06 -4.44 18.87
CA LEU A 379 14.85 -3.93 19.99
C LEU A 379 14.11 -2.89 20.84
N LEU A 380 13.08 -2.23 20.32
CA LEU A 380 12.32 -1.23 21.09
C LEU A 380 11.48 -1.86 22.21
N LYS A 381 11.08 -3.12 22.06
CA LYS A 381 10.12 -3.79 22.96
C LYS A 381 10.77 -4.80 23.89
N SER A 382 11.82 -5.48 23.44
CA SER A 382 12.48 -6.54 24.20
C SER A 382 13.98 -6.58 23.92
N ALA A 383 14.73 -7.28 24.79
CA ALA A 383 16.14 -7.52 24.56
C ALA A 383 16.33 -8.36 23.30
N GLN A 384 17.33 -8.00 22.49
CA GLN A 384 17.62 -8.66 21.22
C GLN A 384 19.08 -9.06 21.14
N THR A 385 19.34 -10.22 20.54
CA THR A 385 20.68 -10.72 20.28
C THR A 385 21.10 -10.34 18.86
N PHE A 386 22.24 -9.67 18.76
CA PHE A 386 22.82 -9.27 17.48
C PHE A 386 24.16 -9.95 17.24
N LYS A 387 24.50 -10.14 15.97
CA LYS A 387 25.84 -10.52 15.55
C LYS A 387 26.63 -9.25 15.26
N SER A 388 27.72 -9.06 15.99
CA SER A 388 28.70 -8.00 15.71
C SER A 388 29.44 -8.26 14.40
N ALA A 389 30.00 -7.22 13.81
CA ALA A 389 30.87 -7.33 12.63
C ALA A 389 32.09 -8.25 12.88
N SER A 390 32.50 -8.46 14.14
CA SER A 390 33.57 -9.39 14.53
C SER A 390 33.08 -10.84 14.72
N GLY A 391 31.80 -11.14 14.48
CA GLY A 391 31.20 -12.46 14.59
C GLY A 391 30.74 -12.86 16.01
N ARG A 392 30.88 -12.00 17.02
CA ARG A 392 30.39 -12.25 18.38
C ARG A 392 28.90 -11.99 18.49
N HIS A 393 28.20 -12.81 19.26
CA HIS A 393 26.80 -12.58 19.61
C HIS A 393 26.73 -11.72 20.88
N VAL A 394 25.97 -10.62 20.81
CA VAL A 394 25.82 -9.65 21.90
C VAL A 394 24.34 -9.43 22.13
N SER A 395 23.89 -9.58 23.37
CA SER A 395 22.52 -9.25 23.77
C SER A 395 22.46 -7.78 24.18
N ILE A 396 21.58 -7.02 23.53
CA ILE A 396 21.31 -5.62 23.83
C ILE A 396 19.94 -5.54 24.50
N PRO A 397 19.81 -4.88 25.67
CA PRO A 397 18.52 -4.73 26.35
C PRO A 397 17.57 -3.85 25.53
N ALA A 398 16.26 -3.95 25.82
CA ALA A 398 15.24 -3.17 25.12
C ALA A 398 15.55 -1.66 25.15
N GLN A 399 15.33 -0.97 24.03
CA GLN A 399 15.62 0.45 23.83
C GLN A 399 14.35 1.24 23.43
N PRO A 400 13.35 1.39 24.31
CA PRO A 400 12.08 2.03 23.93
C PRO A 400 12.24 3.49 23.46
N ASP A 401 13.26 4.19 23.98
CA ASP A 401 13.53 5.59 23.68
C ASP A 401 14.57 5.81 22.57
N LEU A 402 14.97 4.76 21.84
CA LEU A 402 16.00 4.87 20.80
C LEU A 402 15.62 5.92 19.76
N ASP A 403 16.53 6.85 19.48
CA ASP A 403 16.38 7.89 18.45
C ASP A 403 17.49 7.83 17.40
N ASP A 404 17.31 8.54 16.30
CA ASP A 404 18.28 8.59 15.20
C ASP A 404 19.66 9.08 15.64
N ALA A 405 19.69 10.05 16.57
CA ALA A 405 20.94 10.59 17.14
C ALA A 405 21.72 9.55 17.99
N ASP A 406 21.05 8.50 18.46
CA ASP A 406 21.66 7.46 19.30
C ASP A 406 22.35 6.36 18.50
N VAL A 407 22.21 6.38 17.18
CA VAL A 407 22.75 5.35 16.29
C VAL A 407 23.67 5.93 15.23
N THR A 408 24.47 5.05 14.63
CA THR A 408 25.20 5.35 13.41
C THR A 408 25.05 4.17 12.47
N PHE A 409 24.58 4.44 11.25
CA PHE A 409 24.40 3.42 10.23
C PHE A 409 25.62 3.33 9.31
N ALA A 410 25.89 2.12 8.85
CA ALA A 410 26.77 1.85 7.73
C ALA A 410 26.09 0.85 6.80
N ILE A 411 26.39 0.91 5.52
CA ILE A 411 25.81 0.03 4.50
C ILE A 411 26.94 -0.82 3.95
N ARG A 412 26.71 -2.13 3.86
CA ARG A 412 27.63 -3.08 3.25
C ARG A 412 26.90 -3.77 2.10
N SER A 413 27.47 -3.68 0.90
CA SER A 413 26.92 -4.26 -0.33
C SER A 413 28.06 -4.52 -1.32
N GLU A 414 27.99 -5.66 -2.01
CA GLU A 414 28.87 -5.97 -3.14
C GLU A 414 28.25 -5.66 -4.50
N ASP A 415 27.02 -5.14 -4.51
CA ASP A 415 26.35 -4.70 -5.73
C ASP A 415 27.19 -3.66 -6.51
N PRO A 416 27.41 -3.86 -7.83
CA PRO A 416 28.22 -2.96 -8.66
C PRO A 416 27.74 -1.50 -8.62
N TYR A 417 26.43 -1.26 -8.50
CA TYR A 417 25.91 0.09 -8.38
C TYR A 417 26.37 0.74 -7.07
N MET A 418 26.29 0.02 -5.94
CA MET A 418 26.74 0.55 -4.66
C MET A 418 28.25 0.82 -4.66
N LYS A 419 29.06 0.00 -5.34
CA LYS A 419 30.49 0.28 -5.54
C LYS A 419 30.75 1.55 -6.35
N LYS A 420 29.88 1.91 -7.30
CA LYS A 420 29.95 3.22 -7.99
C LYS A 420 29.62 4.36 -7.02
N ILE A 421 28.59 4.21 -6.20
CA ILE A 421 28.20 5.21 -5.20
C ILE A 421 29.30 5.46 -4.16
N GLU A 422 29.99 4.42 -3.70
CA GLU A 422 31.13 4.53 -2.76
C GLU A 422 32.29 5.39 -3.31
N GLN A 423 32.39 5.55 -4.64
CA GLN A 423 33.42 6.38 -5.29
C GLN A 423 33.03 7.87 -5.37
N ILE A 424 31.79 8.22 -5.05
CA ILE A 424 31.30 9.61 -5.13
C ILE A 424 31.89 10.41 -3.96
N ASN A 425 32.77 11.36 -4.29
CA ASN A 425 33.40 12.26 -3.31
C ASN A 425 32.52 13.44 -2.88
N PRO A 426 31.79 14.13 -3.77
CA PRO A 426 30.97 15.26 -3.37
C PRO A 426 29.83 14.86 -2.42
N ARG A 427 29.60 15.69 -1.39
CA ARG A 427 28.48 15.53 -0.45
C ARG A 427 27.34 16.49 -0.76
N TRP A 428 26.92 16.54 -2.02
CA TRP A 428 25.84 17.41 -2.45
C TRP A 428 24.53 16.97 -1.83
N HIS A 429 23.89 17.88 -1.09
CA HIS A 429 22.52 17.68 -0.62
C HIS A 429 21.54 18.03 -1.74
N ILE A 430 20.68 17.08 -2.10
CA ILE A 430 19.71 17.18 -3.19
C ILE A 430 18.31 17.25 -2.60
N ASN A 431 17.52 18.20 -3.08
CA ASN A 431 16.08 18.30 -2.82
C ASN A 431 15.39 18.96 -4.02
N PHE A 432 14.07 19.13 -3.94
CA PHE A 432 13.24 19.64 -5.04
C PHE A 432 12.47 20.89 -4.60
N SER A 433 12.18 21.81 -5.53
CA SER A 433 11.45 23.03 -5.23
C SER A 433 10.55 23.46 -6.38
N ALA A 434 9.36 23.96 -6.04
CA ALA A 434 8.50 24.69 -6.97
C ALA A 434 9.07 26.07 -7.33
N TYR A 435 10.04 26.57 -6.55
CA TYR A 435 10.54 27.95 -6.63
C TYR A 435 9.39 28.95 -6.67
N THR A 436 9.20 29.66 -7.79
CA THR A 436 8.11 30.60 -7.99
C THR A 436 7.11 30.13 -9.03
N ALA A 437 6.94 28.81 -9.24
CA ALA A 437 6.04 28.23 -10.25
C ALA A 437 4.58 28.67 -10.13
N ASP A 438 4.13 29.08 -8.94
CA ASP A 438 2.77 29.59 -8.71
C ASP A 438 2.63 31.09 -9.01
N LYS A 439 3.71 31.79 -9.39
CA LYS A 439 3.67 33.22 -9.74
C LYS A 439 3.51 33.42 -11.24
N GLU A 440 2.64 34.34 -11.65
CA GLU A 440 2.53 34.72 -13.06
C GLU A 440 3.82 35.37 -13.60
N GLY A 441 4.13 35.17 -14.89
CA GLY A 441 5.29 35.76 -15.55
C GLY A 441 6.66 35.19 -15.15
N THR A 442 6.67 34.11 -14.36
CA THR A 442 7.87 33.36 -13.97
C THR A 442 8.33 32.40 -15.07
N ASN A 443 9.63 32.09 -15.10
CA ASN A 443 10.16 30.97 -15.90
C ASN A 443 10.09 29.62 -15.15
N TRP A 444 9.65 29.59 -13.89
CA TRP A 444 9.54 28.37 -13.09
C TRP A 444 8.23 27.63 -13.36
N ALA A 445 8.26 26.31 -13.43
CA ALA A 445 7.08 25.47 -13.55
C ALA A 445 7.14 24.32 -12.55
N HIS A 446 5.98 23.72 -12.26
CA HIS A 446 5.94 22.56 -11.36
C HIS A 446 6.61 21.34 -11.99
N MET A 447 7.48 20.68 -11.22
CA MET A 447 7.95 19.34 -11.52
C MET A 447 6.80 18.33 -11.39
N ASP A 448 6.93 17.25 -12.14
CA ASP A 448 6.15 16.03 -11.96
C ASP A 448 7.06 14.92 -11.39
N PRO A 449 6.49 13.80 -10.91
CA PRO A 449 7.26 12.71 -10.33
C PRO A 449 8.29 12.09 -11.28
N LEU A 450 7.97 11.93 -12.57
CA LEU A 450 8.90 11.40 -13.56
C LEU A 450 10.12 12.31 -13.70
N LEU A 451 9.91 13.63 -13.79
CA LEU A 451 10.97 14.61 -13.87
C LEU A 451 11.85 14.60 -12.61
N CYS A 452 11.27 14.32 -11.43
CA CYS A 452 12.04 14.12 -10.21
C CYS A 452 12.97 12.90 -10.32
N ARG A 453 12.50 11.78 -10.89
CA ARG A 453 13.33 10.58 -11.15
C ARG A 453 14.48 10.88 -12.11
N HIS A 454 14.24 11.64 -13.19
CA HIS A 454 15.30 12.12 -14.07
C HIS A 454 16.31 13.01 -13.33
N GLY A 455 15.82 13.91 -12.48
CA GLY A 455 16.65 14.76 -11.64
C GLY A 455 17.59 13.96 -10.73
N VAL A 456 17.09 12.89 -10.12
CA VAL A 456 17.90 11.97 -9.30
C VAL A 456 18.99 11.29 -10.14
N ALA A 457 18.65 10.72 -11.29
CA ALA A 457 19.62 10.08 -12.18
C ALA A 457 20.72 11.06 -12.63
N LEU A 458 20.32 12.27 -13.01
CA LEU A 458 21.22 13.33 -13.46
C LEU A 458 22.27 13.68 -12.41
N VAL A 459 21.86 13.97 -11.17
CA VAL A 459 22.79 14.42 -10.12
C VAL A 459 23.71 13.30 -9.65
N LEU A 460 23.24 12.04 -9.65
CA LEU A 460 24.06 10.87 -9.35
C LEU A 460 25.15 10.70 -10.41
N ASN A 461 24.78 10.77 -11.69
CA ASN A 461 25.73 10.66 -12.78
C ASN A 461 26.74 11.80 -12.80
N MET A 462 26.30 13.05 -12.58
CA MET A 462 27.18 14.20 -12.48
C MET A 462 28.18 14.03 -11.33
N ALA A 463 27.71 13.71 -10.12
CA ALA A 463 28.57 13.56 -8.96
C ALA A 463 29.57 12.40 -9.14
N PHE A 464 29.15 11.30 -9.76
CA PHE A 464 30.03 10.19 -10.11
C PHE A 464 31.07 10.58 -11.15
N MET A 465 30.67 11.20 -12.26
CA MET A 465 31.58 11.68 -13.30
C MET A 465 32.64 12.61 -12.69
N PHE A 466 32.24 13.60 -11.89
CA PHE A 466 33.22 14.52 -11.29
C PHE A 466 34.17 13.86 -10.29
N SER A 467 33.84 12.67 -9.79
CA SER A 467 34.71 11.88 -8.91
C SER A 467 35.63 10.92 -9.66
N SER A 468 35.45 10.76 -10.97
CA SER A 468 36.13 9.73 -11.75
C SER A 468 37.55 10.13 -12.18
N ALA A 469 38.36 9.13 -12.52
CA ALA A 469 39.68 9.36 -13.10
C ALA A 469 39.55 9.97 -14.50
N GLU A 470 38.57 9.53 -15.29
CA GLU A 470 38.30 10.01 -16.65
C GLU A 470 38.03 11.51 -16.68
N PHE A 471 37.22 12.03 -15.75
CA PHE A 471 36.99 13.48 -15.67
C PHE A 471 38.27 14.22 -15.28
N ASN A 472 39.05 13.68 -14.34
CA ASN A 472 40.29 14.34 -13.91
C ASN A 472 41.33 14.40 -15.02
N GLU A 473 41.47 13.33 -15.81
CA GLU A 473 42.36 13.28 -16.97
C GLU A 473 41.92 14.24 -18.08
N GLU A 474 40.62 14.28 -18.39
CA GLU A 474 40.10 15.22 -19.39
C GLU A 474 40.22 16.68 -18.92
N LEU A 475 39.90 16.97 -17.66
CA LEU A 475 40.03 18.32 -17.08
C LEU A 475 41.47 18.83 -17.16
N GLN A 476 42.47 17.96 -16.98
CA GLN A 476 43.88 18.35 -17.04
C GLN A 476 44.28 18.90 -18.42
N LYS A 477 43.62 18.48 -19.50
CA LYS A 477 43.84 19.02 -20.86
C LYS A 477 43.39 20.47 -21.02
N TYR A 478 42.63 20.99 -20.05
CA TYR A 478 42.13 22.35 -19.99
C TYR A 478 42.92 23.25 -19.05
N ASP A 479 44.06 22.79 -18.54
CA ASP A 479 44.98 23.64 -17.78
C ASP A 479 45.40 24.86 -18.60
N GLY A 480 45.33 26.05 -17.99
CA GLY A 480 45.56 27.32 -18.68
C GLY A 480 44.43 27.79 -19.62
N LYS A 481 43.39 26.98 -19.88
CA LYS A 481 42.34 27.28 -20.88
C LYS A 481 41.02 27.75 -20.29
N LEU A 482 40.71 27.36 -19.04
CA LEU A 482 39.51 27.83 -18.35
C LEU A 482 39.75 29.20 -17.73
N TYR A 483 38.80 30.12 -17.85
CA TYR A 483 38.89 31.46 -17.28
C TYR A 483 37.60 31.91 -16.58
N ASP A 484 37.75 32.72 -15.54
CA ASP A 484 36.66 33.29 -14.74
C ASP A 484 36.04 34.56 -15.38
N ASP A 485 35.07 35.18 -14.72
CA ASP A 485 34.40 36.39 -15.22
C ASP A 485 35.33 37.60 -15.42
N SER A 486 36.50 37.60 -14.79
CA SER A 486 37.53 38.64 -14.96
C SER A 486 38.60 38.23 -15.99
N HIS A 487 38.36 37.15 -16.74
CA HIS A 487 39.28 36.54 -17.69
C HIS A 487 40.61 36.08 -17.09
N ASN A 488 40.64 35.79 -15.79
CA ASN A 488 41.80 35.15 -15.16
C ASN A 488 41.70 33.63 -15.32
N THR A 489 42.84 32.97 -15.54
CA THR A 489 42.90 31.51 -15.61
C THR A 489 42.40 30.86 -14.32
N ILE A 490 41.50 29.89 -14.43
CA ILE A 490 40.98 29.11 -13.31
C ILE A 490 41.99 28.02 -12.93
N SER A 491 42.36 27.96 -11.65
CA SER A 491 43.10 26.82 -11.10
C SER A 491 42.23 25.56 -11.08
N LEU A 492 42.70 24.50 -11.73
CA LEU A 492 41.97 23.22 -11.78
C LEU A 492 41.77 22.61 -10.38
N ASP A 493 42.73 22.77 -9.47
CA ASP A 493 42.60 22.29 -8.08
C ASP A 493 41.55 23.07 -7.30
N GLN A 494 41.47 24.39 -7.50
CA GLN A 494 40.40 25.19 -6.92
C GLN A 494 39.04 24.80 -7.48
N LEU A 495 38.95 24.51 -8.78
CA LEU A 495 37.73 24.04 -9.42
C LEU A 495 37.27 22.69 -8.86
N ARG A 496 38.17 21.69 -8.75
CA ARG A 496 37.89 20.42 -8.07
C ARG A 496 37.41 20.66 -6.64
N GLY A 497 38.09 21.54 -5.92
CA GLY A 497 37.71 21.95 -4.57
C GLY A 497 36.30 22.54 -4.50
N LYS A 498 35.91 23.41 -5.44
CA LYS A 498 34.56 23.98 -5.53
C LYS A 498 33.51 22.90 -5.79
N ILE A 499 33.78 21.98 -6.72
CA ILE A 499 32.88 20.86 -7.06
C ILE A 499 32.66 19.97 -5.82
N PHE A 500 33.74 19.53 -5.17
CA PHE A 500 33.65 18.60 -4.04
C PHE A 500 33.01 19.22 -2.79
N LYS A 501 33.24 20.52 -2.56
CA LYS A 501 32.72 21.26 -1.40
C LYS A 501 31.38 21.96 -1.65
N HIS A 502 30.80 21.81 -2.85
CA HIS A 502 29.50 22.41 -3.15
C HIS A 502 28.42 21.87 -2.20
N ASN A 503 27.53 22.73 -1.71
CA ASN A 503 26.53 22.35 -0.70
C ASN A 503 25.43 21.43 -1.27
N GLY A 504 25.20 21.49 -2.58
CA GLY A 504 24.27 20.63 -3.31
C GLY A 504 23.34 21.40 -4.23
N LEU A 505 22.31 20.73 -4.75
CA LEU A 505 21.45 21.26 -5.81
C LEU A 505 19.98 21.12 -5.41
N VAL A 506 19.26 22.23 -5.51
CA VAL A 506 17.81 22.31 -5.35
C VAL A 506 17.22 22.20 -6.76
N LEU A 507 16.68 21.03 -7.08
CA LEU A 507 16.17 20.73 -8.41
C LEU A 507 14.83 21.42 -8.64
N GLY A 508 14.64 21.97 -9.83
CA GLY A 508 13.38 22.58 -10.25
C GLY A 508 13.18 22.49 -11.75
N ARG A 509 11.97 22.85 -12.19
CA ARG A 509 11.64 22.88 -13.62
C ARG A 509 11.49 24.31 -14.10
N VAL A 510 12.01 24.58 -15.28
CA VAL A 510 11.82 25.85 -15.97
C VAL A 510 11.10 25.70 -17.32
N THR A 511 10.49 26.79 -17.78
CA THR A 511 9.86 26.97 -19.08
C THR A 511 10.38 28.26 -19.73
N GLY A 512 10.41 28.31 -21.06
CA GLY A 512 10.89 29.48 -21.82
C GLY A 512 12.42 29.63 -21.90
N VAL A 513 13.18 28.93 -21.06
CA VAL A 513 14.66 28.90 -21.05
C VAL A 513 15.18 27.46 -20.93
N GLY A 514 16.47 27.23 -21.21
CA GLY A 514 17.10 25.91 -21.05
C GLY A 514 17.34 25.52 -19.60
N GLY A 515 17.71 26.50 -18.77
CA GLY A 515 17.94 26.31 -17.35
C GLY A 515 18.04 27.63 -16.58
N LEU A 516 18.11 27.51 -15.25
CA LEU A 516 18.38 28.58 -14.30
C LEU A 516 19.24 28.02 -13.15
N GLY A 517 20.52 28.36 -13.15
CA GLY A 517 21.52 27.95 -12.16
C GLY A 517 22.06 29.11 -11.34
N GLY A 518 22.50 28.83 -10.10
CA GLY A 518 23.21 29.81 -9.27
C GLY A 518 23.24 29.42 -7.80
N GLY A 519 24.44 29.31 -7.22
CA GLY A 519 24.60 28.71 -5.89
C GLY A 519 23.96 27.31 -5.85
N THR A 520 23.02 27.07 -4.94
CA THR A 520 22.28 25.80 -4.89
C THR A 520 21.07 25.73 -5.83
N THR A 521 20.67 26.84 -6.46
CA THR A 521 19.54 26.86 -7.40
C THR A 521 19.91 26.11 -8.66
N TYR A 522 19.10 25.12 -9.07
CA TYR A 522 19.36 24.32 -10.26
C TYR A 522 18.05 23.89 -10.95
N GLY A 523 17.53 24.77 -11.80
CA GLY A 523 16.34 24.52 -12.61
C GLY A 523 16.70 24.15 -14.04
N LEU A 524 16.07 23.13 -14.61
CA LEU A 524 16.25 22.76 -16.02
C LEU A 524 14.90 22.58 -16.73
N ALA A 525 14.88 22.78 -18.04
CA ALA A 525 13.70 22.46 -18.84
C ALA A 525 13.51 20.94 -18.96
N ASN A 526 12.27 20.48 -19.23
CA ASN A 526 11.95 19.05 -19.29
C ASN A 526 12.87 18.27 -20.23
N TYR A 527 13.03 18.77 -21.46
CA TYR A 527 13.87 18.10 -22.46
C TYR A 527 15.34 18.02 -22.03
N VAL A 528 15.82 18.91 -21.17
CA VAL A 528 17.20 18.86 -20.66
C VAL A 528 17.37 17.68 -19.71
N TYR A 529 16.41 17.44 -18.82
CA TYR A 529 16.39 16.26 -17.95
C TYR A 529 16.24 14.95 -18.74
N GLU A 530 15.38 14.95 -19.76
CA GLU A 530 15.03 13.77 -20.54
C GLU A 530 16.11 13.37 -21.58
N LEU A 531 16.84 14.34 -22.13
CA LEU A 531 17.79 14.12 -23.24
C LEU A 531 19.26 14.13 -22.81
N ALA A 532 19.56 14.23 -21.52
CA ALA A 532 20.94 14.26 -21.02
C ALA A 532 21.72 12.95 -21.30
N TYR A 533 21.04 11.81 -21.37
CA TYR A 533 21.64 10.47 -21.49
C TYR A 533 22.41 10.24 -22.79
N PHE A 534 23.36 9.31 -22.79
CA PHE A 534 24.24 9.07 -23.97
C PHE A 534 23.49 8.51 -25.18
N ASP A 535 22.39 7.79 -24.95
CA ASP A 535 21.55 7.14 -25.95
C ASP A 535 20.48 8.07 -26.53
N CYS A 536 20.41 9.30 -26.05
CA CYS A 536 19.60 10.38 -26.60
C CYS A 536 20.40 11.21 -27.61
N GLU A 537 19.73 11.84 -28.58
CA GLU A 537 20.34 12.79 -29.52
C GLU A 537 21.61 12.25 -30.22
N THR A 538 21.68 10.93 -30.46
CA THR A 538 22.91 10.22 -30.89
C THR A 538 23.49 10.70 -32.23
N ASN A 539 22.66 11.29 -33.10
CA ASN A 539 23.06 11.86 -34.38
C ASN A 539 23.72 13.25 -34.26
N LEU A 540 23.71 13.87 -33.07
CA LEU A 540 24.14 15.26 -32.85
C LEU A 540 25.48 15.38 -32.12
N GLY A 541 26.15 14.25 -31.85
CA GLY A 541 27.38 14.22 -31.06
C GLY A 541 27.12 14.38 -29.55
N ALA A 542 28.19 14.54 -28.77
CA ALA A 542 28.09 14.59 -27.31
C ALA A 542 27.66 15.97 -26.77
N HIS A 543 28.11 17.07 -27.37
CA HIS A 543 27.80 18.43 -26.91
C HIS A 543 26.54 18.96 -27.61
N THR A 544 25.38 18.48 -27.15
CA THR A 544 24.06 18.94 -27.61
C THR A 544 23.57 20.08 -26.73
N TYR A 545 22.52 20.79 -27.17
CA TYR A 545 21.97 21.90 -26.39
C TYR A 545 21.50 21.47 -24.99
N SER A 546 20.87 20.31 -24.87
CA SER A 546 20.44 19.73 -23.59
C SER A 546 21.62 19.55 -22.64
N ARG A 547 22.69 18.89 -23.10
CA ARG A 547 23.89 18.63 -22.27
C ARG A 547 24.69 19.91 -22.00
N GLN A 548 24.72 20.83 -22.96
CA GLN A 548 25.29 22.15 -22.77
C GLN A 548 24.56 22.90 -21.66
N ALA A 549 23.22 22.94 -21.70
CA ALA A 549 22.41 23.66 -20.72
C ALA A 549 22.65 23.14 -19.29
N MET A 550 22.64 21.83 -19.06
CA MET A 550 22.88 21.29 -17.71
C MET A 550 24.27 21.68 -17.14
N PHE A 551 25.33 21.63 -17.95
CA PHE A 551 26.67 21.98 -17.48
C PHE A 551 26.90 23.49 -17.42
N HIS A 552 26.20 24.26 -18.24
CA HIS A 552 26.13 25.73 -18.18
C HIS A 552 25.54 26.16 -16.84
N GLU A 553 24.35 25.64 -16.47
CA GLU A 553 23.73 25.98 -15.19
C GLU A 553 24.58 25.52 -14.01
N TYR A 554 25.26 24.38 -14.13
CA TYR A 554 26.18 23.94 -13.08
C TYR A 554 27.42 24.85 -12.98
N GLY A 555 27.87 25.46 -14.10
CA GLY A 555 28.87 26.53 -14.09
C GLY A 555 28.44 27.72 -13.22
N HIS A 556 27.18 28.14 -13.33
CA HIS A 556 26.59 29.14 -12.44
C HIS A 556 26.54 28.69 -10.97
N CYS A 557 26.22 27.42 -10.70
CA CYS A 557 26.28 26.88 -9.34
C CYS A 557 27.68 26.99 -8.71
N LEU A 558 28.73 26.84 -9.53
CA LEU A 558 30.13 27.01 -9.09
C LEU A 558 30.59 28.47 -8.94
N GLY A 559 29.68 29.43 -9.18
CA GLY A 559 29.90 30.85 -9.00
C GLY A 559 30.57 31.55 -10.19
N TYR A 560 30.41 31.01 -11.39
CA TYR A 560 30.89 31.65 -12.63
C TYR A 560 29.73 32.23 -13.42
N GLY A 561 29.89 33.43 -13.96
CA GLY A 561 28.91 34.13 -14.78
C GLY A 561 29.17 34.01 -16.28
N HIS A 562 28.34 34.72 -17.05
CA HIS A 562 28.36 34.73 -18.53
C HIS A 562 29.64 35.32 -19.15
N SER A 563 30.51 35.95 -18.37
CA SER A 563 31.79 36.47 -18.85
C SER A 563 32.92 35.44 -18.77
N SER A 564 32.64 34.26 -18.17
CA SER A 564 33.56 33.12 -18.07
C SER A 564 33.33 32.09 -19.19
N ASN A 565 34.34 31.23 -19.45
CA ASN A 565 34.14 30.03 -20.28
C ASN A 565 33.67 28.78 -19.53
N MET A 566 33.21 28.99 -18.30
CA MET A 566 32.49 28.01 -17.51
C MET A 566 31.00 27.96 -17.90
N THR A 567 30.48 29.03 -18.51
CA THR A 567 29.09 29.11 -18.95
C THR A 567 28.99 29.35 -20.47
N TYR A 568 29.84 30.20 -21.07
CA TYR A 568 29.83 30.47 -22.51
C TYR A 568 31.20 30.37 -23.17
N GLY A 569 31.30 29.79 -24.37
CA GLY A 569 32.58 29.69 -25.10
C GLY A 569 33.14 28.27 -25.21
N ASP A 570 32.28 27.26 -25.06
CA ASP A 570 32.51 25.89 -25.51
C ASP A 570 33.78 25.21 -24.94
N ALA A 571 34.19 25.57 -23.73
CA ALA A 571 35.27 24.91 -23.00
C ALA A 571 34.72 23.94 -21.94
N TRP A 572 34.23 24.47 -20.81
CA TRP A 572 33.72 23.66 -19.70
C TRP A 572 32.56 22.73 -20.10
N THR A 573 31.57 23.28 -20.83
CA THR A 573 30.38 22.53 -21.23
C THR A 573 30.72 21.42 -22.21
N VAL A 574 31.68 21.65 -23.11
CA VAL A 574 32.16 20.66 -24.09
C VAL A 574 32.94 19.55 -23.39
N LEU A 575 33.88 19.92 -22.50
CA LEU A 575 34.60 18.98 -21.64
C LEU A 575 33.61 18.05 -20.94
N CYS A 576 32.68 18.62 -20.17
CA CYS A 576 31.76 17.85 -19.34
C CYS A 576 30.83 16.98 -20.17
N ALA A 577 30.25 17.52 -21.26
CA ALA A 577 29.36 16.75 -22.13
C ALA A 577 30.05 15.57 -22.79
N ASN A 578 31.28 15.75 -23.29
CA ASN A 578 32.05 14.66 -23.88
C ASN A 578 32.39 13.57 -22.85
N THR A 579 32.91 13.95 -21.68
CA THR A 579 33.22 12.97 -20.62
C THR A 579 31.96 12.23 -20.18
N TYR A 580 30.85 12.94 -19.93
CA TYR A 580 29.58 12.36 -19.50
C TYR A 580 29.04 11.33 -20.50
N VAL A 581 28.96 11.71 -21.78
CA VAL A 581 28.44 10.83 -22.84
C VAL A 581 29.35 9.62 -23.08
N ASN A 582 30.68 9.81 -23.07
CA ASN A 582 31.62 8.70 -23.23
C ASN A 582 31.52 7.70 -22.07
N MET A 583 31.46 8.18 -20.83
CA MET A 583 31.25 7.32 -19.66
C MET A 583 29.90 6.60 -19.71
N GLY A 584 28.83 7.25 -20.15
CA GLY A 584 27.53 6.62 -20.36
C GLY A 584 27.58 5.52 -21.41
N LYS A 585 28.19 5.80 -22.56
CA LYS A 585 28.39 4.84 -23.66
C LYS A 585 29.19 3.61 -23.24
N GLU A 586 30.14 3.78 -22.34
CA GLU A 586 30.97 2.71 -21.77
C GLU A 586 30.30 1.96 -20.60
N GLY A 587 29.07 2.32 -20.21
CA GLY A 587 28.36 1.69 -19.10
C GLY A 587 28.91 2.04 -17.71
N LYS A 588 29.75 3.09 -17.62
CA LYS A 588 30.45 3.47 -16.39
C LYS A 588 29.59 4.30 -15.45
N LEU A 589 28.68 5.13 -15.97
CA LEU A 589 27.80 5.95 -15.14
C LEU A 589 26.87 5.08 -14.26
N PRO A 590 26.43 5.58 -13.09
CA PRO A 590 25.43 4.90 -12.26
C PRO A 590 24.14 4.57 -13.01
N VAL A 591 23.68 5.48 -13.88
CA VAL A 591 22.47 5.34 -14.72
C VAL A 591 22.87 5.72 -16.14
N CYS A 592 22.82 4.80 -17.10
CA CYS A 592 23.37 5.07 -18.43
C CYS A 592 22.29 5.49 -19.44
N SER A 593 21.15 4.82 -19.43
CA SER A 593 20.08 5.00 -20.42
C SER A 593 18.88 5.77 -19.87
N ARG A 594 18.19 6.50 -20.75
CA ARG A 594 16.87 7.09 -20.47
C ARG A 594 15.85 6.03 -20.00
N SER A 595 15.88 4.85 -20.61
CA SER A 595 14.90 3.80 -20.35
C SER A 595 15.02 3.20 -18.94
N GLU A 596 16.20 3.26 -18.32
CA GLU A 596 16.39 2.87 -16.91
C GLU A 596 15.53 3.69 -15.94
N VAL A 597 15.08 4.89 -16.35
CA VAL A 597 14.21 5.76 -15.57
C VAL A 597 12.75 5.65 -16.01
N GLU A 598 12.50 5.68 -17.31
CA GLU A 598 11.14 5.74 -17.87
C GLU A 598 10.41 4.40 -17.90
N ASP A 599 11.12 3.28 -17.97
CA ASP A 599 10.50 1.94 -18.00
C ASP A 599 10.08 1.47 -16.59
N LEU A 600 10.41 2.24 -15.55
CA LEU A 600 10.00 1.95 -14.18
C LEU A 600 8.50 2.18 -14.00
N PRO A 601 7.80 1.37 -13.18
CA PRO A 601 6.39 1.59 -12.87
C PRO A 601 6.11 3.03 -12.38
N MET A 602 5.06 3.63 -12.92
CA MET A 602 4.61 5.00 -12.62
C MET A 602 3.21 5.00 -12.04
#